data_AF-A0A101CJ54-F1
#
_entry.id   AF-A0A101CJ54-F1
#
_cell.length_a   1.000
_cell.length_b   1.000
_cell.length_c   1.000
_cell.angle_alpha   90.00
_cell.angle_beta   90.00
_cell.angle_gamma   90.00
#
_symmetry.space_group_name_H-M   'P 1'
#
loop_
_entity.id
_entity.type
_entity.pdbx_description
1 polymer ?
#
loop_
_entity_poly.entity_id
_entity_poly.type
_entity_poly.pdbx_seq_one_letter_code
_entity_poly.pdbx_strand_id
1 'polypeptide(L)' 'MKSFIRTISVIYLIGSAVSCKSYPMETPHKSDVDRNAEELQKRQAAEREKTEASHLNNFGKPPSK' A
#
# COMPACT_ATOMS: atom_id res chain seq x y z
N MET A 1 39.67 -13.90 -32.18
CA MET A 1 38.49 -13.05 -32.44
C MET A 1 37.23 -13.55 -31.73
N LYS A 2 36.83 -14.82 -31.89
CA LYS A 2 35.58 -15.36 -31.32
C LYS A 2 35.50 -15.29 -29.78
N SER A 3 36.60 -15.57 -29.07
CA SER A 3 36.66 -15.43 -27.60
C SER A 3 36.58 -13.97 -27.13
N PHE A 4 37.14 -13.03 -27.90
CA PHE A 4 37.16 -11.61 -27.54
C PHE A 4 35.74 -11.01 -27.57
N ILE A 5 34.96 -11.36 -28.60
CA ILE A 5 33.56 -10.94 -28.73
C ILE A 5 32.73 -11.50 -27.57
N ARG A 6 33.00 -12.76 -27.16
CA ARG A 6 32.29 -13.42 -26.06
C ARG A 6 32.57 -12.77 -24.70
N THR A 7 33.78 -12.27 -24.48
CA THR A 7 34.12 -11.55 -23.25
C THR A 7 33.40 -10.20 -23.18
N ILE A 8 33.38 -9.44 -24.28
CA ILE A 8 32.69 -8.15 -24.34
C ILE A 8 31.19 -8.31 -24.10
N SER A 9 30.56 -9.34 -24.67
CA SER A 9 29.13 -9.59 -24.46
C SER A 9 28.78 -9.88 -23.00
N VAL A 10 29.63 -10.64 -22.30
CA VAL A 10 29.44 -10.96 -20.89
C VAL A 10 29.60 -9.71 -20.01
N ILE A 11 30.62 -8.88 -20.29
CA ILE A 11 30.82 -7.62 -19.56
C ILE A 11 29.64 -6.67 -19.78
N TYR A 12 29.13 -6.57 -21.01
CA TYR A 12 27.98 -5.73 -21.32
C TYR A 12 26.70 -6.20 -20.61
N LEU A 13 26.46 -7.51 -20.56
CA LEU A 13 25.31 -8.10 -19.85
C LEU A 13 25.39 -7.86 -18.33
N ILE A 14 26.57 -7.98 -17.73
CA ILE A 14 26.74 -7.74 -16.30
C ILE A 14 26.59 -6.24 -16.00
N GLY A 15 27.19 -5.37 -16.84
CA GLY A 15 27.11 -3.92 -16.68
C GLY A 15 25.67 -3.39 -16.78
N SER A 16 24.87 -3.90 -17.72
CA SER A 16 23.46 -3.51 -17.84
C SER A 16 22.62 -4.01 -16.68
N ALA A 17 22.87 -5.22 -16.17
CA ALA A 17 22.17 -5.75 -14.99
C ALA A 17 22.46 -4.93 -13.72
N VAL A 18 23.68 -4.44 -13.52
CA VAL A 18 24.01 -3.56 -12.39
C VAL A 18 23.37 -2.18 -12.57
N SER A 19 23.30 -1.65 -13.79
CA SER A 19 22.62 -0.38 -14.09
C SER A 19 21.09 -0.47 -13.99
N CYS A 20 20.52 -1.68 -14.04
CA CYS A 20 19.10 -1.93 -13.77
C CYS A 20 18.75 -1.99 -12.27
N LYS A 21 19.69 -1.69 -11.36
CA LYS A 21 19.33 -1.29 -10.00
C LYS A 21 18.63 0.07 -10.08
N SER A 22 17.32 0.01 -10.33
CA SER A 22 16.38 1.09 -10.05
C SER A 22 16.79 1.77 -8.75
N TYR A 23 16.94 3.09 -8.78
CA TYR A 23 17.18 3.91 -7.60
C TYR A 23 16.28 3.41 -6.45
N PRO A 24 16.77 3.36 -5.20
CA PRO A 24 15.90 3.11 -4.07
C PRO A 24 14.84 4.22 -4.10
N MET A 25 13.61 3.83 -4.41
CA MET A 25 12.50 4.74 -4.41
C MET A 25 12.19 5.02 -2.94
N GLU A 26 12.79 6.10 -2.41
CA GLU A 26 12.72 6.56 -1.02
C GLU A 26 11.29 6.52 -0.45
N THR A 27 10.30 6.71 -1.32
CA THR A 27 8.89 6.52 -1.02
C THR A 27 8.23 5.69 -2.12
N PRO A 28 7.82 4.43 -1.86
CA PRO A 28 6.95 3.74 -2.81
C PRO A 28 5.72 4.62 -3.01
N HIS A 29 5.46 5.00 -4.26
CA HIS A 29 4.31 5.82 -4.60
C HIS A 29 3.09 5.03 -4.20
N LYS A 30 2.43 5.44 -3.11
CA LYS A 30 1.22 4.78 -2.65
C LYS A 30 0.18 4.97 -3.76
N SER A 31 -0.37 3.87 -4.27
CA SER A 31 -1.36 3.95 -5.35
C SER A 31 -2.55 4.78 -4.85
N ASP A 32 -3.19 5.53 -5.74
CA ASP A 32 -4.42 6.24 -5.40
C ASP A 32 -5.48 5.27 -4.84
N VAL A 33 -5.46 4.01 -5.29
CA VAL A 33 -6.33 2.93 -4.78
C VAL A 33 -6.03 2.63 -3.31
N ASP A 34 -4.75 2.50 -2.94
CA ASP A 34 -4.34 2.20 -1.56
C ASP A 34 -4.66 3.37 -0.62
N ARG A 35 -4.48 4.61 -1.10
CA ARG A 35 -4.87 5.82 -0.35
C ARG A 35 -6.38 5.86 -0.15
N ASN A 36 -7.15 5.60 -1.19
CA ASN A 36 -8.61 5.61 -1.12
C ASN A 36 -9.15 4.50 -0.21
N ALA A 37 -8.55 3.31 -0.24
CA ALA A 37 -8.92 2.21 0.65
C ALA A 37 -8.68 2.57 2.13
N GLU A 38 -7.55 3.20 2.44
CA GLU A 38 -7.23 3.65 3.80
C GLU A 38 -8.21 4.73 4.28
N GLU A 39 -8.55 5.71 3.43
CA GLU A 39 -9.54 6.73 3.76
C GLU A 39 -10.94 6.12 3.99
N LEU A 40 -11.34 5.15 3.17
CA LEU A 40 -12.62 4.46 3.31
C LEU A 40 -12.67 3.69 4.64
N GLN A 41 -11.59 3.01 5.00
CA GLN A 41 -11.48 2.26 6.25
C GLN A 41 -11.57 3.18 7.47
N LYS A 42 -10.93 4.37 7.43
CA LYS A 42 -11.03 5.38 8.50
C LYS A 42 -12.47 5.88 8.68
N ARG A 43 -13.19 6.14 7.58
CA ARG A 43 -14.60 6.56 7.64
C ARG A 43 -15.49 5.47 8.22
N GLN A 44 -15.31 4.23 7.80
CA GLN A 44 -16.07 3.09 8.35
C GLN A 44 -15.80 2.88 9.84
N ALA A 45 -14.55 3.04 10.30
CA ALA A 45 -14.23 2.97 11.72
C ALA A 45 -14.93 4.08 12.53
N ALA A 46 -14.91 5.32 12.02
CA ALA A 46 -15.58 6.46 12.66
C ALA A 46 -17.12 6.32 12.68
N GLU A 47 -17.71 5.71 11.66
CA GLU A 47 -19.15 5.40 11.65
C GLU A 47 -19.50 4.28 12.61
N ARG A 48 -18.67 3.23 12.70
CA ARG A 48 -18.85 2.16 13.70
C ARG A 48 -18.74 2.68 15.12
N GLU A 49 -17.76 3.53 15.42
CA GLU A 49 -17.61 4.16 16.73
C GLU A 49 -18.85 4.98 17.12
N LYS A 50 -19.39 5.77 16.19
CA LYS A 50 -20.66 6.50 16.40
C LYS A 50 -21.85 5.57 16.62
N THR A 51 -21.88 4.44 15.92
CA THR A 51 -22.97 3.46 16.00
C THR A 51 -22.89 2.64 17.29
N GLU A 52 -21.69 2.28 17.75
CA GLU A 52 -21.46 1.59 19.03
C GLU A 52 -21.82 2.49 20.22
N ALA A 53 -21.47 3.78 20.17
CA ALA A 53 -21.94 4.77 21.14
C ALA A 53 -23.48 4.92 21.12
N SER A 54 -24.10 4.78 19.95
CA SER A 54 -25.57 4.76 19.80
C SER A 54 -26.21 3.46 20.30
N HIS A 55 -25.49 2.34 20.31
CA HIS A 55 -25.99 1.04 20.79
C HIS A 55 -26.14 0.98 22.31
N LEU A 56 -25.57 1.93 23.05
CA LEU A 56 -25.81 2.19 24.47
C LEU A 56 -27.02 3.10 24.73
N ASN A 57 -27.67 3.58 23.68
CA ASN A 57 -28.85 4.42 23.79
C ASN A 57 -30.09 3.57 24.08
N ASN A 58 -30.79 3.86 25.17
CA ASN A 58 -32.05 3.21 25.56
C ASN A 58 -33.24 3.66 24.69
N PHE A 59 -33.06 3.86 23.38
CA PHE A 59 -34.16 4.17 22.46
C PHE A 59 -35.14 2.99 22.44
N GLY A 60 -36.30 3.18 23.08
CA GLY A 60 -37.37 2.19 23.16
C GLY A 60 -37.47 1.41 24.47
N LYS A 61 -36.66 1.70 25.50
CA LYS A 61 -36.90 1.11 26.82
C LYS A 61 -38.10 1.82 27.49
N PRO A 62 -39.22 1.14 27.77
CA PRO A 62 -40.30 1.77 28.50
C PRO A 62 -39.82 2.13 29.92
N PRO A 63 -40.26 3.26 30.49
CA PRO A 63 -39.93 3.61 31.86
C PRO A 63 -40.51 2.54 32.80
N SER A 64 -39.66 1.91 33.61
CA SER A 64 -40.08 0.94 34.61
C SER A 64 -40.87 1.64 35.72
N LYS A 65 -42.13 1.23 35.88
CA LYS A 65 -42.95 1.35 37.09
C LYS A 65 -43.85 0.12 37.21
#